data_AF-A0A0K8STB8-F1
#
_entry.id   AF-A0A0K8STB8-F1
#
_cell.length_a   1.000
_cell.length_b   1.000
_cell.length_c   1.000
_cell.angle_alpha   90.00
_cell.angle_beta   90.00
_cell.angle_gamma   90.00
#
_symmetry.space_group_name_H-M   'P 1'
#
loop_
_entity.id
_entity.type
_entity.pdbx_description
1 polymer ?
#
loop_
_entity_poly.entity_id
_entity_poly.type
_entity_poly.pdbx_seq_one_letter_code
_entity_poly.pdbx_strand_id
1 'polypeptide(L)'
;EKLGSPVNSELLFKLKPKYWFAAHLHVKFAALIPHKDEGGNVTEVTKFLALDKCLPKRKFLQVVDIENDPSRPLELEYDLEWLAILHYTNHLISVDSGMNYLPSASSGNQERWIFTPTEDEKEFILEKMDNNLNVPLNFKTTAPGYRPDSSQTPGTPTKFRRPPTLNPQTIEFCKKLGIDDPVALLLGKQDPGRTPERAGCPADTSDPNLSFVDSEVSGFYSGSDENEKLRITNPTKKASLNHPQAAEGRRCNSQHPNSNQALQ
;
A
#
# COMPACT_ATOMS: atom_id res chain seq x y z
N GLU A 1 10.21 8.17 23.22
CA GLU A 1 9.97 6.98 22.38
C GLU A 1 9.86 7.41 20.93
N LYS A 2 10.47 6.70 19.98
CA LYS A 2 10.35 6.98 18.54
C LYS A 2 9.23 6.08 17.99
N LEU A 3 8.17 6.67 17.43
CA LEU A 3 7.07 5.94 16.78
C LEU A 3 7.39 5.72 15.30
N GLY A 4 6.93 4.61 14.73
CA GLY A 4 7.06 4.30 13.30
C GLY A 4 8.03 3.15 12.99
N SER A 5 8.18 2.86 11.69
CA SER A 5 9.10 1.84 11.17
C SER A 5 10.34 2.52 10.57
N PRO A 6 11.55 2.31 11.12
CA PRO A 6 12.79 2.85 10.55
C PRO A 6 13.01 2.45 9.09
N VAL A 7 12.74 1.18 8.76
CA VAL A 7 12.89 0.63 7.40
C VAL A 7 11.96 1.35 6.41
N ASN A 8 10.71 1.62 6.82
CA ASN A 8 9.77 2.36 5.98
C ASN A 8 10.19 3.82 5.81
N SER A 9 10.80 4.42 6.83
CA SER A 9 11.34 5.79 6.74
C SER A 9 12.47 5.85 5.71
N GLU A 10 13.38 4.88 5.72
CA GLU A 10 14.46 4.78 4.74
C GLU A 10 13.90 4.67 3.32
N LEU A 11 12.93 3.77 3.10
CA LEU A 11 12.26 3.62 1.80
C LEU A 11 11.54 4.89 1.35
N LEU A 12 10.88 5.61 2.27
CA LEU A 12 10.21 6.88 1.97
C LEU A 12 11.20 7.93 1.44
N PHE A 13 12.34 8.10 2.08
CA PHE A 13 13.35 9.07 1.65
C PHE A 13 14.16 8.61 0.43
N LYS A 14 14.26 7.29 0.20
CA LYS A 14 14.89 6.71 -0.99
C LYS A 14 13.99 6.83 -2.23
N LEU A 15 12.74 6.40 -2.14
CA LEU A 15 11.80 6.32 -3.26
C LEU A 15 11.07 7.64 -3.54
N LYS A 16 11.01 8.54 -2.54
CA LYS A 16 10.38 9.87 -2.62
C LYS A 16 8.99 9.88 -3.31
N PRO A 17 8.07 8.95 -2.98
CA PRO A 17 6.83 8.82 -3.74
C PRO A 17 5.93 10.04 -3.55
N LYS A 18 5.10 10.36 -4.55
CA LYS A 18 4.13 11.49 -4.44
C LYS A 18 3.16 11.32 -3.27
N TYR A 19 2.79 10.08 -2.94
CA TYR A 19 1.91 9.73 -1.83
C TYR A 19 2.50 8.58 -1.02
N TRP A 20 2.30 8.62 0.31
CA TRP A 20 2.62 7.53 1.21
C TRP A 20 1.43 7.24 2.13
N PHE A 21 0.83 6.06 1.98
CA PHE A 21 -0.32 5.65 2.79
C PHE A 21 0.11 4.70 3.91
N ALA A 22 -0.36 4.96 5.12
CA ALA A 22 -0.06 4.15 6.30
C ALA A 22 -1.32 3.87 7.13
N ALA A 23 -1.20 2.94 8.09
CA ALA A 23 -2.26 2.61 9.04
C ALA A 23 -1.64 2.14 10.36
N HIS A 24 -2.29 1.21 11.06
CA HIS A 24 -1.82 0.52 12.28
C HIS A 24 -1.94 1.31 13.59
N LEU A 25 -1.53 2.58 13.64
CA LEU A 25 -1.58 3.37 14.89
C LEU A 25 -2.98 3.87 15.29
N HIS A 26 -4.02 3.50 14.52
CA HIS A 26 -5.42 3.86 14.78
C HIS A 26 -5.60 5.38 14.99
N VAL A 27 -5.07 6.19 14.07
CA VAL A 27 -5.28 7.63 14.08
C VAL A 27 -5.19 8.13 12.64
N LYS A 28 -6.12 9.01 12.25
CA LYS A 28 -5.97 9.75 10.99
C LYS A 28 -4.93 10.83 11.18
N PHE A 29 -3.86 10.78 10.39
CA PHE A 29 -2.78 11.76 10.42
C PHE A 29 -2.34 12.09 9.01
N ALA A 30 -2.19 13.37 8.69
CA ALA A 30 -1.74 13.81 7.38
C ALA A 30 -0.52 14.72 7.55
N ALA A 31 0.48 14.54 6.71
CA ALA A 31 1.71 15.32 6.73
C ALA A 31 2.25 15.55 5.31
N LEU A 32 3.01 16.63 5.15
CA LEU A 32 3.82 16.87 3.96
C LEU A 32 5.27 16.61 4.35
N ILE A 33 5.93 15.69 3.64
CA ILE A 33 7.31 15.33 3.91
C ILE A 33 8.17 15.91 2.79
N PRO A 34 8.94 16.98 3.05
CA PRO A 34 9.80 17.58 2.05
C PRO A 34 11.05 16.73 1.82
N HIS A 35 11.38 16.51 0.56
CA HIS A 35 12.64 15.92 0.13
C HIS A 35 13.56 17.04 -0.32
N LYS A 36 14.77 17.09 0.25
CA LYS A 36 15.75 18.14 -0.01
C LYS A 36 16.89 17.62 -0.89
N ASP A 37 17.45 18.50 -1.71
CA ASP A 37 18.72 18.26 -2.40
C ASP A 37 19.94 18.48 -1.47
N GLU A 38 21.14 18.25 -2.00
CA GLU A 38 22.41 18.50 -1.27
C GLU A 38 22.58 19.96 -0.83
N GLY A 39 21.95 20.90 -1.55
CA GLY A 39 21.91 22.33 -1.22
C GLY A 39 20.86 22.70 -0.16
N GLY A 40 20.07 21.73 0.31
CA GLY A 40 19.00 21.94 1.29
C GLY A 40 17.70 22.51 0.72
N ASN A 41 17.57 22.65 -0.60
CA ASN A 41 16.36 23.11 -1.26
C ASN A 41 15.35 21.97 -1.38
N VAL A 42 14.06 22.26 -1.17
CA VAL A 42 12.99 21.26 -1.33
C VAL A 42 12.73 21.03 -2.81
N THR A 43 13.00 19.81 -3.30
CA THR A 43 12.79 19.42 -4.70
C THR A 43 11.47 18.71 -4.90
N GLU A 44 11.06 17.89 -3.93
CA GLU A 44 9.86 17.05 -4.01
C GLU A 44 9.17 17.01 -2.64
N VAL A 45 7.88 16.66 -2.64
CA VAL A 45 7.11 16.53 -1.40
C VAL A 45 6.26 15.27 -1.48
N THR A 46 6.41 14.38 -0.49
CA THR A 46 5.50 13.25 -0.28
C THR A 46 4.31 13.69 0.56
N LYS A 47 3.10 13.42 0.06
CA LYS A 47 1.86 13.55 0.82
C LYS A 47 1.63 12.29 1.64
N PHE A 48 1.93 12.35 2.94
CA PHE A 48 1.72 11.25 3.86
C PHE A 48 0.30 11.26 4.41
N LEU A 49 -0.37 10.11 4.42
CA LEU A 49 -1.68 9.93 5.03
C LEU A 49 -1.75 8.60 5.77
N ALA A 50 -1.88 8.66 7.09
CA ALA A 50 -2.28 7.55 7.93
C ALA A 50 -3.80 7.53 8.14
N LEU A 51 -4.41 6.36 8.10
CA LEU A 51 -5.84 6.15 8.34
C LEU A 51 -6.12 5.46 9.68
N ASP A 52 -7.33 5.71 10.18
CA ASP A 52 -7.81 5.11 11.40
C ASP A 52 -8.42 3.70 11.18
N LYS A 53 -8.68 2.95 12.24
CA LYS A 53 -9.34 1.65 12.19
C LYS A 53 -10.81 1.80 11.78
N CYS A 54 -11.31 0.83 11.00
CA CYS A 54 -12.70 0.68 10.59
C CYS A 54 -13.64 0.38 11.77
N LEU A 55 -13.80 1.34 12.68
CA LEU A 55 -14.73 1.31 13.80
C LEU A 55 -15.73 2.46 13.68
N PRO A 56 -16.91 2.33 14.32
CA PRO A 56 -17.90 3.40 14.33
C PRO A 56 -17.32 4.75 14.74
N LYS A 57 -17.70 5.81 14.03
CA LYS A 57 -17.31 7.21 14.29
C LYS A 57 -15.80 7.51 14.15
N ARG A 58 -15.03 6.64 13.49
CA ARG A 58 -13.60 6.87 13.20
C ARG A 58 -13.37 7.29 11.75
N LYS A 59 -12.24 7.98 11.49
CA LYS A 59 -11.88 8.47 10.16
C LYS A 59 -11.01 7.45 9.42
N PHE A 60 -11.62 6.33 9.04
CA PHE A 60 -10.91 5.16 8.48
C PHE A 60 -10.87 5.13 6.95
N LEU A 61 -11.60 6.01 6.26
CA LEU A 61 -11.66 6.06 4.79
C LEU A 61 -11.35 7.47 4.30
N GLN A 62 -10.57 7.55 3.23
CA GLN A 62 -10.29 8.76 2.47
C GLN A 62 -10.35 8.40 0.98
N VAL A 63 -11.11 9.16 0.21
CA VAL A 63 -11.06 9.11 -1.26
C VAL A 63 -10.05 10.15 -1.71
N VAL A 64 -9.18 9.76 -2.64
CA VAL A 64 -8.15 10.62 -3.24
C VAL A 64 -8.34 10.58 -4.74
N ASP A 65 -8.47 11.75 -5.35
CA ASP A 65 -8.52 11.90 -6.80
C ASP A 65 -7.09 11.98 -7.33
N ILE A 66 -6.74 11.04 -8.21
CA ILE A 66 -5.44 10.96 -8.86
C ILE A 66 -5.67 11.19 -10.35
N GLU A 67 -4.99 12.18 -10.90
CA GLU A 67 -5.04 12.49 -12.32
C GLU A 67 -4.52 11.30 -13.14
N ASN A 68 -5.28 10.91 -14.15
CA ASN A 68 -4.90 9.89 -15.11
C ASN A 68 -4.99 10.45 -16.54
N ASP A 69 -4.26 9.84 -17.46
CA ASP A 69 -4.38 10.14 -18.88
C ASP A 69 -5.72 9.60 -19.41
N PRO A 70 -6.64 10.47 -19.89
CA PRO A 70 -7.94 10.04 -20.38
C PRO A 70 -7.86 9.22 -21.67
N SER A 71 -6.73 9.22 -22.36
CA SER A 71 -6.51 8.42 -23.57
C SER A 71 -6.14 6.97 -23.27
N ARG A 72 -5.72 6.66 -22.03
CA ARG A 72 -5.33 5.31 -21.62
C ARG A 72 -6.48 4.60 -20.91
N PRO A 73 -6.70 3.29 -21.18
CA PRO A 73 -7.70 2.52 -20.47
C PRO A 73 -7.29 2.35 -18.99
N LEU A 74 -8.30 2.26 -18.11
CA LEU A 74 -8.11 1.98 -16.69
C LEU A 74 -8.02 0.47 -16.47
N GLU A 75 -6.84 -0.09 -16.70
CA GLU A 75 -6.55 -1.51 -16.54
C GLU A 75 -5.44 -1.74 -15.52
N LEU A 76 -5.40 -2.95 -14.95
CA LEU A 76 -4.32 -3.37 -14.07
C LEU A 76 -3.20 -4.00 -14.91
N GLU A 77 -1.99 -3.55 -14.69
CA GLU A 77 -0.77 -4.10 -15.29
C GLU A 77 0.20 -4.52 -14.18
N TYR A 78 0.98 -5.56 -14.45
CA TYR A 78 2.13 -5.91 -13.62
C TYR A 78 3.24 -4.88 -13.82
N ASP A 79 3.89 -4.50 -12.74
CA ASP A 79 5.10 -3.69 -12.80
C ASP A 79 6.30 -4.56 -13.22
N LEU A 80 7.01 -4.16 -14.28
CA LEU A 80 8.09 -4.96 -14.86
C LEU A 80 9.29 -5.10 -13.92
N GLU A 81 9.63 -4.04 -13.18
CA GLU A 81 10.72 -4.06 -12.21
C GLU A 81 10.39 -5.04 -11.07
N TRP A 82 9.16 -5.02 -10.57
CA TRP A 82 8.68 -5.96 -9.57
C TRP A 82 8.71 -7.41 -10.05
N LEU A 83 8.29 -7.70 -11.28
CA LEU A 83 8.37 -9.05 -11.86
C LEU A 83 9.81 -9.54 -11.94
N ALA A 84 10.74 -8.67 -12.35
CA ALA A 84 12.16 -9.01 -12.41
C ALA A 84 12.72 -9.28 -11.01
N ILE A 85 12.43 -8.42 -10.03
CA ILE A 85 12.83 -8.65 -8.63
C ILE A 85 12.31 -10.02 -8.15
N LEU A 86 11.03 -10.34 -8.36
CA LEU A 86 10.47 -11.63 -7.98
C LEU A 86 11.18 -12.81 -8.65
N HIS A 87 11.49 -12.70 -9.94
CA HIS A 87 12.18 -13.75 -10.68
C HIS A 87 13.60 -13.99 -10.15
N TYR A 88 14.40 -12.93 -10.05
CA TYR A 88 15.82 -13.05 -9.66
C TYR A 88 16.01 -13.32 -8.17
N THR A 89 15.03 -12.98 -7.32
CA THR A 89 15.06 -13.30 -5.88
C THR A 89 14.35 -14.61 -5.53
N ASN A 90 13.83 -15.37 -6.51
CA ASN A 90 13.07 -16.59 -6.24
C ASN A 90 13.85 -17.62 -5.41
N HIS A 91 15.14 -17.76 -5.65
CA HIS A 91 16.01 -18.68 -4.91
C HIS A 91 16.15 -18.36 -3.40
N LEU A 92 15.75 -17.14 -2.98
CA LEU A 92 15.77 -16.71 -1.58
C LEU A 92 14.49 -17.08 -0.82
N ILE A 93 13.49 -17.65 -1.50
CA ILE A 93 12.26 -18.07 -0.86
C ILE A 93 12.51 -19.26 0.08
N SER A 94 12.02 -19.16 1.31
CA SER A 94 12.06 -20.25 2.29
C SER A 94 10.71 -20.38 2.97
N VAL A 95 10.22 -21.62 3.04
CA VAL A 95 9.00 -21.99 3.78
C VAL A 95 9.32 -22.72 5.08
N ASP A 96 10.61 -22.80 5.44
CA ASP A 96 11.04 -23.35 6.72
C ASP A 96 10.78 -22.32 7.84
N SER A 97 10.49 -22.85 9.03
CA SER A 97 10.43 -22.11 10.29
C SER A 97 11.80 -21.68 10.82
N GLY A 98 12.88 -22.18 10.24
CA GLY A 98 14.26 -21.82 10.59
C GLY A 98 14.62 -20.37 10.26
N MET A 99 15.68 -19.88 10.90
CA MET A 99 16.28 -18.60 10.54
C MET A 99 16.99 -18.74 9.20
N ASN A 100 16.64 -17.89 8.23
CA ASN A 100 17.27 -17.85 6.92
C ASN A 100 18.07 -16.55 6.80
N TYR A 101 19.35 -16.67 6.46
CA TYR A 101 20.20 -15.51 6.20
C TYR A 101 20.00 -15.06 4.75
N LEU A 102 19.62 -13.80 4.56
CA LEU A 102 19.54 -13.20 3.23
C LEU A 102 20.90 -12.66 2.79
N PRO A 103 21.16 -12.59 1.48
CA PRO A 103 22.35 -11.94 0.95
C PRO A 103 22.47 -10.50 1.47
N SER A 104 23.67 -10.13 1.88
CA SER A 104 23.99 -8.80 2.39
C SER A 104 25.41 -8.42 1.97
N ALA A 105 25.66 -7.13 1.83
CA ALA A 105 26.99 -6.58 1.55
C ALA A 105 28.05 -7.07 2.56
N SER A 106 27.62 -7.34 3.81
CA SER A 106 28.51 -7.77 4.89
C SER A 106 28.75 -9.28 4.96
N SER A 107 28.08 -10.08 4.13
CA SER A 107 28.11 -11.54 4.25
C SER A 107 29.43 -12.19 3.80
N GLY A 108 30.40 -11.42 3.29
CA GLY A 108 31.73 -11.90 2.86
C GLY A 108 31.75 -12.85 1.65
N ASN A 109 30.58 -13.40 1.30
CA ASN A 109 30.37 -14.19 0.10
C ASN A 109 30.17 -13.28 -1.12
N GLN A 110 30.68 -13.69 -2.28
CA GLN A 110 30.51 -12.98 -3.56
C GLN A 110 29.10 -13.14 -4.17
N GLU A 111 28.10 -13.40 -3.34
CA GLU A 111 26.72 -13.56 -3.78
C GLU A 111 26.07 -12.19 -4.06
N ARG A 112 25.22 -12.13 -5.09
CA ARG A 112 24.47 -10.91 -5.43
C ARG A 112 23.56 -10.54 -4.26
N TRP A 113 23.67 -9.31 -3.79
CA TRP A 113 22.84 -8.75 -2.73
C TRP A 113 22.07 -7.50 -3.16
N ILE A 114 22.45 -6.90 -4.29
CA ILE A 114 21.71 -5.82 -4.95
C ILE A 114 20.88 -6.43 -6.08
N PHE A 115 19.56 -6.37 -5.94
CA PHE A 115 18.61 -6.93 -6.92
C PHE A 115 17.85 -5.85 -7.70
N THR A 116 18.41 -4.64 -7.81
CA THR A 116 17.93 -3.65 -8.80
C THR A 116 18.06 -4.27 -10.20
N PRO A 117 16.96 -4.48 -10.93
CA PRO A 117 17.03 -5.13 -12.23
C PRO A 117 17.72 -4.26 -13.29
N THR A 118 18.59 -4.85 -14.10
CA THR A 118 19.14 -4.19 -15.30
C THR A 118 18.09 -4.13 -16.42
N GLU A 119 18.34 -3.35 -17.47
CA GLU A 119 17.44 -3.29 -18.63
C GLU A 119 17.37 -4.63 -19.37
N ASP A 120 18.49 -5.33 -19.53
CA ASP A 120 18.52 -6.68 -20.12
C ASP A 120 17.70 -7.69 -19.29
N GLU A 121 17.78 -7.59 -17.96
CA GLU A 121 16.97 -8.41 -17.04
C GLU A 121 15.48 -8.11 -17.18
N LYS A 122 15.11 -6.84 -17.33
CA LYS A 122 13.72 -6.44 -17.58
C LYS A 122 13.24 -6.92 -18.95
N GLU A 123 14.05 -6.82 -20.00
CA GLU A 123 13.69 -7.28 -21.35
C GLU A 123 13.48 -8.80 -21.39
N PHE A 124 14.35 -9.58 -20.74
CA PHE A 124 14.17 -11.02 -20.58
C PHE A 124 12.84 -11.37 -19.91
N ILE A 125 12.47 -10.65 -18.85
CA ILE A 125 11.20 -10.89 -18.14
C ILE A 125 10.00 -10.44 -18.96
N LEU A 126 10.13 -9.36 -19.72
CA LEU A 126 9.08 -8.90 -20.61
C LEU A 126 8.80 -9.94 -21.71
N GLU A 127 9.85 -10.50 -22.33
CA GLU A 127 9.72 -11.60 -23.29
C GLU A 127 9.05 -12.83 -22.65
N LYS A 128 9.48 -13.21 -21.45
CA LYS A 128 8.88 -14.31 -20.68
C LYS A 128 7.40 -14.09 -20.35
N MET A 129 6.97 -12.84 -20.27
CA MET A 129 5.58 -12.45 -20.08
C MET A 129 4.79 -12.33 -21.39
N ASP A 130 5.33 -12.81 -22.50
CA ASP A 130 4.78 -12.69 -23.86
C ASP A 130 4.62 -11.22 -24.31
N ASN A 131 5.50 -10.34 -23.85
CA ASN A 131 5.43 -8.88 -24.06
C ASN A 131 4.09 -8.26 -23.63
N ASN A 132 3.42 -8.89 -22.66
CA ASN A 132 2.12 -8.46 -22.16
C ASN A 132 2.11 -8.44 -20.63
N LEU A 133 1.98 -7.25 -20.07
CA LEU A 133 1.94 -7.03 -18.63
C LEU A 133 0.52 -6.89 -18.07
N ASN A 134 -0.52 -6.97 -18.89
CA ASN A 134 -1.90 -6.84 -18.42
C ASN A 134 -2.25 -8.00 -17.47
N VAL A 135 -2.85 -7.66 -16.33
CA VAL A 135 -3.34 -8.65 -15.38
C VAL A 135 -4.55 -9.36 -16.01
N PRO A 136 -4.51 -10.70 -16.16
CA PRO A 136 -5.57 -11.43 -16.85
C PRO A 136 -6.90 -11.38 -16.07
N LEU A 137 -8.01 -11.27 -16.79
CA LEU A 137 -9.36 -11.37 -16.23
C LEU A 137 -9.79 -12.84 -16.01
N ASN A 138 -8.98 -13.60 -15.29
CA ASN A 138 -9.14 -15.05 -15.07
C ASN A 138 -9.64 -15.41 -13.65
N PHE A 139 -10.39 -14.52 -13.01
CA PHE A 139 -10.84 -14.72 -11.63
C PHE A 139 -11.67 -16.01 -11.49
N LYS A 140 -11.27 -16.87 -10.55
CA LYS A 140 -11.98 -18.08 -10.14
C LYS A 140 -12.23 -18.04 -8.64
N THR A 141 -13.45 -18.40 -8.24
CA THR A 141 -13.83 -18.49 -6.83
C THR A 141 -13.08 -19.65 -6.16
N THR A 142 -12.19 -19.33 -5.21
CA THR A 142 -11.39 -20.32 -4.45
C THR A 142 -11.90 -20.54 -3.02
N ALA A 143 -12.86 -19.72 -2.58
CA ALA A 143 -13.47 -19.83 -1.26
C ALA A 143 -14.97 -19.49 -1.34
N PRO A 144 -15.82 -20.08 -0.48
CA PRO A 144 -17.21 -19.67 -0.38
C PRO A 144 -17.34 -18.17 -0.05
N GLY A 145 -18.24 -17.48 -0.75
CA GLY A 145 -18.60 -16.10 -0.43
C GLY A 145 -19.26 -15.97 0.95
N TYR A 146 -19.27 -14.76 1.48
CA TYR A 146 -19.95 -14.44 2.73
C TYR A 146 -21.45 -14.76 2.62
N ARG A 147 -21.99 -15.46 3.63
CA ARG A 147 -23.39 -15.87 3.71
C ARG A 147 -24.06 -15.21 4.92
N PRO A 148 -24.91 -14.18 4.72
CA PRO A 148 -25.51 -13.42 5.82
C PRO A 148 -26.50 -14.23 6.65
N ASP A 149 -27.04 -15.30 6.08
CA ASP A 149 -27.96 -16.26 6.71
C ASP A 149 -27.23 -17.39 7.45
N SER A 150 -25.91 -17.49 7.33
CA SER A 150 -25.16 -18.50 8.06
C SER A 150 -25.23 -18.20 9.55
N SER A 151 -25.51 -19.22 10.36
CA SER A 151 -25.51 -19.14 11.83
C SER A 151 -24.12 -18.86 12.42
N GLN A 152 -23.14 -18.49 11.59
CA GLN A 152 -21.81 -18.09 12.01
C GLN A 152 -21.88 -16.64 12.47
N THR A 153 -21.73 -16.43 13.78
CA THR A 153 -21.66 -15.10 14.37
C THR A 153 -20.51 -14.31 13.72
N PRO A 154 -20.76 -13.13 13.12
CA PRO A 154 -19.70 -12.29 12.59
C PRO A 154 -18.67 -12.00 13.68
N GLY A 155 -17.42 -12.41 13.48
CA GLY A 155 -16.31 -12.11 14.38
C GLY A 155 -15.95 -13.18 15.42
N THR A 156 -16.61 -14.34 15.44
CA THR A 156 -16.09 -15.48 16.22
C THR A 156 -15.25 -16.37 15.30
N PRO A 157 -13.91 -16.31 15.33
CA PRO A 157 -13.10 -17.21 14.52
C PRO A 157 -13.43 -18.65 14.94
N THR A 158 -14.06 -19.40 14.04
CA THR A 158 -14.22 -20.84 14.23
C THR A 158 -12.83 -21.43 14.49
N LYS A 159 -12.66 -22.23 15.54
CA LYS A 159 -11.39 -22.88 15.90
C LYS A 159 -10.76 -23.68 14.75
N PHE A 160 -11.54 -23.98 13.71
CA PHE A 160 -11.08 -24.53 12.45
C PHE A 160 -10.40 -23.46 11.57
N ARG A 161 -9.07 -23.40 11.65
CA ARG A 161 -8.27 -22.80 10.60
C ARG A 161 -8.48 -23.61 9.31
N ARG A 162 -8.91 -22.95 8.23
CA ARG A 162 -8.95 -23.61 6.93
C ARG A 162 -7.51 -24.00 6.56
N PRO A 163 -7.28 -25.21 6.02
CA PRO A 163 -5.95 -25.58 5.57
C PRO A 163 -5.50 -24.64 4.44
N PRO A 164 -4.19 -24.46 4.22
CA PRO A 164 -3.68 -23.75 3.05
C PRO A 164 -4.24 -24.39 1.78
N THR A 165 -4.75 -23.55 0.87
CA THR A 165 -5.32 -24.00 -0.41
C THR A 165 -4.61 -23.31 -1.55
N LEU A 166 -4.29 -24.08 -2.58
CA LEU A 166 -3.71 -23.54 -3.81
C LEU A 166 -4.72 -22.66 -4.54
N ASN A 167 -4.22 -21.57 -5.11
CA ASN A 167 -4.99 -20.66 -5.94
C ASN A 167 -4.59 -20.87 -7.41
N PRO A 168 -5.50 -21.25 -8.31
CA PRO A 168 -5.15 -21.56 -9.69
C PRO A 168 -4.60 -20.34 -10.44
N GLN A 169 -5.02 -19.11 -10.10
CA GLN A 169 -4.45 -17.90 -10.68
C GLN A 169 -3.01 -17.64 -10.19
N THR A 170 -2.72 -17.91 -8.91
CA THR A 170 -1.35 -17.84 -8.38
C THR A 170 -0.45 -18.89 -9.02
N ILE A 171 -0.93 -20.12 -9.20
CA ILE A 171 -0.18 -21.19 -9.87
C ILE A 171 0.17 -20.78 -11.31
N GLU A 172 -0.83 -20.27 -12.05
CA GLU A 172 -0.63 -19.83 -13.44
C GLU A 172 0.40 -18.70 -13.53
N PHE A 173 0.30 -17.71 -12.63
CA PHE A 173 1.25 -16.60 -12.53
C PHE A 173 2.67 -17.09 -12.21
N CYS A 174 2.85 -17.88 -11.14
CA CYS A 174 4.16 -18.40 -10.74
C CYS A 174 4.78 -19.27 -11.84
N LYS A 175 3.97 -20.10 -12.52
CA LYS A 175 4.42 -20.92 -13.65
C LYS A 175 4.88 -20.05 -14.82
N LYS A 176 4.11 -19.03 -15.20
CA LYS A 176 4.43 -18.13 -16.32
C LYS A 176 5.72 -17.33 -16.04
N LEU A 177 5.83 -16.71 -14.86
CA LEU A 177 7.03 -15.96 -14.48
C LEU A 177 8.23 -16.87 -14.19
N GLY A 178 8.00 -18.17 -13.99
CA GLY A 178 9.03 -19.10 -13.59
C GLY A 178 9.56 -18.79 -12.20
N ILE A 179 8.67 -18.67 -11.22
CA ILE A 179 8.96 -18.59 -9.78
C ILE A 179 8.21 -19.69 -9.02
N ASP A 180 8.54 -19.91 -7.75
CA ASP A 180 7.87 -20.90 -6.92
C ASP A 180 6.59 -20.32 -6.30
N ASP A 181 5.56 -21.16 -6.18
CA ASP A 181 4.37 -20.83 -5.39
C ASP A 181 4.65 -21.17 -3.92
N PRO A 182 4.72 -20.18 -2.99
CA PRO A 182 5.02 -20.42 -1.59
C PRO A 182 4.04 -21.40 -0.92
N VAL A 183 2.78 -21.41 -1.34
CA VAL A 183 1.76 -22.32 -0.79
C VAL A 183 1.97 -23.73 -1.34
N ALA A 184 2.39 -23.86 -2.60
CA ALA A 184 2.75 -25.16 -3.16
C ALA A 184 3.98 -25.77 -2.49
N LEU A 185 5.00 -24.94 -2.22
CA LEU A 185 6.17 -25.32 -1.42
C LEU A 185 5.77 -25.81 -0.02
N LEU A 186 4.94 -25.04 0.69
CA LEU A 186 4.45 -25.38 2.02
C LEU A 186 3.66 -26.70 2.05
N LEU A 187 2.93 -27.01 0.97
CA LEU A 187 2.15 -28.24 0.83
C LEU A 187 2.96 -29.44 0.29
N GLY A 188 4.26 -29.27 0.01
CA GLY A 188 5.11 -30.31 -0.57
C GLY A 188 4.72 -30.72 -2.01
N LYS A 189 4.07 -29.81 -2.75
CA LYS A 189 3.55 -30.05 -4.11
C LYS A 189 4.42 -29.38 -5.17
N GLN A 190 5.73 -29.64 -5.14
CA GLN A 190 6.64 -29.18 -6.19
C GLN A 190 6.43 -29.95 -7.50
N ASP A 191 6.66 -29.29 -8.63
CA ASP A 191 6.70 -29.93 -9.94
C ASP A 191 8.04 -30.71 -10.09
N PRO A 192 8.02 -32.04 -10.19
CA PRO A 192 9.24 -32.86 -10.26
C PRO A 192 10.08 -32.63 -11.54
N GLY A 193 9.54 -31.92 -12.55
CA GLY A 193 10.24 -31.63 -13.81
C GLY A 193 11.11 -30.38 -13.81
N ARG A 194 11.15 -29.60 -12.73
CA ARG A 194 11.81 -28.29 -12.69
C ARG A 194 13.25 -28.41 -12.22
N THR A 195 14.20 -28.40 -13.15
CA THR A 195 15.58 -28.00 -12.82
C THR A 195 15.58 -26.53 -12.40
N PRO A 196 16.23 -26.15 -11.28
CA PRO A 196 16.49 -24.75 -11.03
C PRO A 196 17.39 -24.27 -12.18
N GLU A 197 16.83 -23.52 -13.12
CA GLU A 197 17.63 -22.71 -14.03
C GLU A 197 18.39 -21.75 -13.13
N ARG A 198 19.62 -22.11 -12.81
CA ARG A 198 20.61 -21.20 -12.28
C ARG A 198 20.90 -20.26 -13.45
N ALA A 199 20.04 -19.28 -13.67
CA ALA A 199 20.28 -18.20 -14.60
C ALA A 199 21.67 -17.67 -14.24
N GLY A 200 22.63 -17.85 -15.14
CA GLY A 200 24.00 -17.41 -14.91
C GLY A 200 23.94 -15.91 -14.68
N CYS A 201 24.18 -15.49 -13.44
CA CYS A 201 24.28 -14.07 -13.11
C CYS A 201 25.43 -13.49 -13.94
N PRO A 202 25.19 -12.53 -14.85
CA PRO A 202 26.26 -11.72 -15.39
C PRO A 202 26.94 -11.00 -14.21
N ALA A 203 28.27 -10.91 -14.28
CA ALA A 203 29.10 -10.46 -13.19
C ALA A 203 28.76 -9.03 -12.71
N ASP A 204 28.79 -8.88 -11.39
CA ASP A 204 29.17 -7.70 -10.59
C ASP A 204 29.30 -6.37 -11.36
N THR A 205 28.25 -5.55 -11.32
CA THR A 205 28.36 -4.11 -11.58
C THR A 205 28.10 -3.38 -10.27
N SER A 206 29.12 -3.32 -9.42
CA SER A 206 29.19 -2.36 -8.33
C SER A 206 29.12 -0.95 -8.91
N ASP A 207 27.99 -0.26 -8.70
CA ASP A 207 27.92 1.18 -8.90
C ASP A 207 28.62 1.85 -7.70
N PRO A 208 29.76 2.54 -7.91
CA PRO A 208 30.48 3.21 -6.83
C PRO A 208 29.72 4.39 -6.21
N ASN A 209 28.56 4.78 -6.76
CA ASN A 209 27.72 5.84 -6.20
C ASN A 209 26.69 5.34 -5.16
N LEU A 210 26.54 4.03 -4.98
CA LEU A 210 25.77 3.47 -3.86
C LEU A 210 26.64 3.39 -2.60
N SER A 211 27.09 4.56 -2.11
CA SER A 211 27.68 4.64 -0.77
C SER A 211 26.56 4.65 0.27
N PHE A 212 26.46 3.56 1.02
CA PHE A 212 25.62 3.47 2.21
C PHE A 212 26.21 4.43 3.26
N VAL A 213 25.67 5.63 3.35
CA VAL A 213 25.98 6.55 4.44
C VAL A 213 25.25 6.05 5.70
N ASP A 214 26.01 5.47 6.62
CA ASP A 214 25.62 5.36 8.03
C ASP A 214 25.41 6.80 8.54
N SER A 215 24.19 7.30 8.42
CA SER A 215 23.80 8.58 9.02
C SER A 215 23.16 8.29 10.37
N GLU A 216 23.98 8.45 11.41
CA GLU A 216 23.52 8.70 12.77
C GLU A 216 22.51 9.86 12.75
N VAL A 217 21.22 9.54 12.84
CA VAL A 217 20.15 10.53 12.92
C VAL A 217 20.15 11.19 14.30
N SER A 218 21.02 12.17 14.45
CA SER A 218 20.91 13.20 15.48
C SER A 218 20.14 14.39 14.89
N GLY A 219 19.12 14.86 15.61
CA GLY A 219 18.38 16.08 15.26
C GLY A 219 16.88 15.91 15.05
N PHE A 220 16.15 15.54 16.12
CA PHE A 220 14.74 15.87 16.23
C PHE A 220 14.59 17.38 16.40
N TYR A 221 13.96 18.07 15.45
CA TYR A 221 13.33 19.35 15.73
C TYR A 221 11.83 19.13 15.91
N SER A 222 11.41 19.16 17.17
CA SER A 222 10.04 19.42 17.59
C SER A 222 9.74 20.88 17.24
N GLY A 223 8.97 21.12 16.18
CA GLY A 223 8.38 22.41 15.87
C GLY A 223 7.01 22.52 16.55
N SER A 224 6.99 23.26 17.64
CA SER A 224 5.80 23.72 18.38
C SER A 224 4.88 24.60 17.52
N ASP A 225 3.61 24.64 17.95
CA ASP A 225 2.54 25.54 17.51
C ASP A 225 3.04 26.93 17.13
N GLU A 226 2.84 27.34 15.87
CA GLU A 226 2.44 28.70 15.45
C GLU A 226 1.78 28.62 14.07
N ASN A 227 0.45 28.52 14.02
CA ASN A 227 -0.30 28.76 12.79
C ASN A 227 -0.91 30.17 12.88
N GLU A 228 -0.05 31.18 12.75
CA GLU A 228 -0.46 32.57 12.56
C GLU A 228 -0.65 32.85 11.06
N LYS A 229 -1.92 33.06 10.70
CA LYS A 229 -2.43 33.99 9.67
C LYS A 229 -1.46 34.34 8.52
N LEU A 230 -1.60 33.67 7.38
CA LEU A 230 -1.42 34.35 6.10
C LEU A 230 -2.77 34.76 5.51
N ARG A 231 -3.04 36.06 5.66
CA ARG A 231 -4.02 36.84 4.90
C ARG A 231 -3.63 36.79 3.41
N ILE A 232 -4.55 36.35 2.55
CA ILE A 232 -4.53 36.74 1.14
C ILE A 232 -5.53 37.89 0.98
N THR A 233 -5.02 39.07 0.63
CA THR A 233 -5.79 40.29 0.37
C THR A 233 -6.08 40.48 -1.12
N ASN A 234 -7.39 40.57 -1.44
CA ASN A 234 -8.09 41.55 -2.30
C ASN A 234 -7.90 41.56 -3.85
N PRO A 235 -8.80 42.20 -4.66
CA PRO A 235 -10.15 42.74 -4.38
C PRO A 235 -11.26 42.53 -5.48
N THR A 236 -12.48 42.99 -5.15
CA THR A 236 -13.60 43.51 -6.03
C THR A 236 -14.41 42.51 -6.88
N LYS A 237 -15.76 42.51 -6.94
CA LYS A 237 -16.80 43.55 -6.78
C LYS A 237 -18.07 43.00 -6.08
N LYS A 238 -18.71 43.82 -5.24
CA LYS A 238 -20.09 43.66 -4.75
C LYS A 238 -21.08 44.40 -5.66
N ALA A 239 -22.25 43.82 -5.87
CA ALA A 239 -23.57 44.47 -5.91
C ALA A 239 -24.60 43.36 -5.55
N SER A 240 -25.14 43.34 -4.31
CA SER A 240 -26.43 43.95 -3.89
C SER A 240 -27.62 43.43 -4.70
N LEU A 241 -28.78 43.04 -4.17
CA LEU A 241 -29.35 42.89 -2.82
C LEU A 241 -30.80 42.38 -3.09
N ASN A 242 -31.36 41.55 -2.21
CA ASN A 242 -32.76 41.56 -1.74
C ASN A 242 -33.37 40.16 -1.54
N HIS A 243 -33.65 39.86 -0.29
CA HIS A 243 -34.74 38.97 0.13
C HIS A 243 -35.45 39.68 1.29
N PRO A 244 -36.78 39.86 1.28
CA PRO A 244 -37.51 40.28 2.46
C PRO A 244 -38.09 39.06 3.18
N GLN A 245 -37.97 39.07 4.51
CA GLN A 245 -38.87 38.38 5.43
C GLN A 245 -40.18 39.17 5.56
N ALA A 246 -41.30 38.46 5.67
CA ALA A 246 -42.50 38.96 6.35
C ALA A 246 -43.23 37.78 7.01
N ALA A 247 -43.75 38.07 8.20
CA ALA A 247 -44.31 37.18 9.18
C ALA A 247 -45.85 37.08 9.12
N GLU A 248 -46.35 36.07 9.84
CA GLU A 248 -47.60 36.02 10.61
C GLU A 248 -48.96 35.82 9.92
N GLY A 249 -49.74 34.87 10.49
CA GLY A 249 -51.15 34.69 10.18
C GLY A 249 -51.86 33.51 10.87
N ARG A 250 -51.82 33.47 12.21
CA ARG A 250 -52.77 32.84 13.19
C ARG A 250 -53.87 31.89 12.68
N ARG A 251 -54.08 30.76 13.38
CA ARG A 251 -55.15 30.62 14.39
C ARG A 251 -55.08 29.32 15.20
N CYS A 252 -55.38 29.49 16.48
CA CYS A 252 -55.43 28.53 17.58
C CYS A 252 -56.72 27.70 17.60
N ASN A 253 -56.67 26.51 18.20
CA ASN A 253 -57.40 26.11 19.42
C ASN A 253 -57.08 24.62 19.68
N SER A 254 -56.30 24.25 20.69
CA SER A 254 -56.61 24.16 22.14
C SER A 254 -57.68 23.11 22.49
N GLN A 255 -57.25 22.00 23.11
CA GLN A 255 -57.65 21.53 24.45
C GLN A 255 -57.24 20.05 24.69
N HIS A 256 -56.14 19.88 25.45
CA HIS A 256 -55.88 19.01 26.64
C HIS A 256 -56.90 17.92 27.09
N PRO A 257 -56.52 17.02 28.04
CA PRO A 257 -55.45 16.00 28.05
C PRO A 257 -55.99 14.67 28.66
N ASN A 258 -55.12 13.83 29.25
CA ASN A 258 -55.34 12.57 30.00
C ASN A 258 -55.13 11.31 29.14
N SER A 259 -54.50 10.22 29.59
CA SER A 259 -53.85 9.84 30.86
C SER A 259 -53.37 8.38 30.68
N ASN A 260 -52.38 7.96 31.47
CA ASN A 260 -52.11 6.58 31.92
C ASN A 260 -51.50 5.60 30.89
N GLN A 261 -50.30 5.06 31.22
CA GLN A 261 -50.04 3.71 31.79
C GLN A 261 -50.26 2.60 30.75
N ALA A 262 -49.53 1.49 30.68
CA ALA A 262 -48.32 0.94 31.27
C ALA A 262 -48.07 -0.38 30.49
N LEU A 263 -46.83 -0.89 30.56
CA LEU A 263 -46.49 -2.33 30.52
C LEU A 263 -47.05 -3.21 29.37
N GLN A 264 -46.20 -3.57 28.42
CA GLN A 264 -45.43 -4.83 28.40
C GLN A 264 -44.46 -4.82 27.21
#